data_AF-B2UE18-F1
#
_entry.id   AF-B2UE18-F1
#
_cell.length_a   1.000
_cell.length_b   1.000
_cell.length_c   1.000
_cell.angle_alpha   90.00
_cell.angle_beta   90.00
_cell.angle_gamma   90.00
#
_symmetry.space_group_name_H-M   'P 1'
#
loop_
_entity.id
_entity.type
_entity.pdbx_description
1 polymer ?
#
loop_
_entity_poly.entity_id
_entity_poly.type
_entity_poly.pdbx_seq_one_letter_code
_entity_poly.pdbx_strand_id
1 'polypeptide(L)'
;MQHRLYFLMPDVVSARRVMNDLLLARITERHIHFVSKPGVDLTGLHEANILQTSDIVHATQNGLVIGGGAGVLAGIVAAIFPVIGEGPQWGMVGITTVVGALFGAWASSMIGSSVPNSRLKPFKQAVEDGQILLMVDVPRSRVSEVRALLQRTHPEGRFSGEDSAMPAFP
;
A
#
# COMPACT_ATOMS: atom_id res chain seq x y z
N MET A 1 -6.88 14.68 12.08
CA MET A 1 -6.06 13.50 11.72
C MET A 1 -6.94 12.25 11.82
N GLN A 2 -6.91 11.41 10.79
CA GLN A 2 -7.65 10.14 10.80
C GLN A 2 -6.73 8.99 11.26
N HIS A 3 -7.33 8.04 11.97
CA HIS A 3 -6.70 6.83 12.46
C HIS A 3 -7.39 5.65 11.78
N ARG A 4 -6.59 4.68 11.34
CA ARG A 4 -7.10 3.46 10.72
C ARG A 4 -7.08 2.33 11.75
N LEU A 5 -8.24 1.72 11.97
CA LEU A 5 -8.40 0.56 12.85
C LEU A 5 -8.46 -0.72 12.02
N TYR A 6 -7.78 -1.76 12.48
CA TYR A 6 -7.74 -3.07 11.83
C TYR A 6 -8.43 -4.12 12.69
N PHE A 7 -9.39 -4.83 12.10
CA PHE A 7 -10.09 -5.95 12.72
C PHE A 7 -10.11 -7.15 11.78
N LEU A 8 -9.91 -8.36 12.32
CA LEU A 8 -10.07 -9.60 11.56
C LEU A 8 -11.41 -10.23 11.91
N MET A 9 -12.25 -10.38 10.90
CA MET A 9 -13.54 -11.04 10.98
C MET A 9 -13.41 -12.50 10.52
N PRO A 10 -14.12 -13.45 11.17
CA PRO A 10 -14.01 -14.86 10.81
C PRO A 10 -14.70 -15.20 9.48
N ASP A 11 -15.74 -14.45 9.09
CA ASP A 11 -16.58 -14.77 7.93
C ASP A 11 -17.31 -13.55 7.34
N VAL A 12 -17.91 -13.73 6.15
CA VAL A 12 -18.63 -12.68 5.40
C VAL A 12 -19.90 -12.21 6.12
N VAL A 13 -20.60 -13.10 6.83
CA VAL A 13 -21.83 -12.76 7.55
C VAL A 13 -21.50 -11.80 8.68
N SER A 14 -20.44 -12.10 9.43
CA SER A 14 -19.91 -11.25 10.49
C SER A 14 -19.43 -9.90 9.92
N ALA A 15 -18.70 -9.90 8.80
CA ALA A 15 -18.29 -8.67 8.12
C ALA A 15 -19.47 -7.78 7.68
N ARG A 16 -20.56 -8.39 7.18
CA ARG A 16 -21.78 -7.67 6.78
C ARG A 16 -22.54 -7.07 7.97
N ARG A 17 -22.58 -7.77 9.11
CA ARG A 17 -23.15 -7.20 10.35
C ARG A 17 -22.36 -5.99 10.81
N VAL A 18 -21.02 -6.11 10.84
CA VAL A 18 -20.15 -4.99 11.20
C VAL A 18 -20.34 -3.79 10.28
N MET A 19 -20.46 -4.01 8.96
CA MET A 19 -20.75 -2.93 8.01
C MET A 19 -22.02 -2.17 8.42
N ASN A 20 -23.12 -2.87 8.67
CA ASN A 20 -24.38 -2.25 9.07
C ASN A 20 -24.25 -1.48 10.39
N ASP A 21 -23.57 -2.05 11.38
CA ASP A 21 -23.40 -1.42 12.69
C ASP A 21 -22.52 -0.16 12.62
N LEU A 22 -21.48 -0.16 11.77
CA LEU A 22 -20.67 1.03 11.51
C LEU A 22 -21.45 2.12 10.76
N LEU A 23 -22.33 1.74 9.83
CA LEU A 23 -23.22 2.69 9.14
C LEU A 23 -24.24 3.31 10.11
N LEU A 24 -24.81 2.51 11.01
CA LEU A 24 -25.67 2.99 12.09
C LEU A 24 -24.92 3.93 13.03
N ALA A 25 -23.64 3.66 13.29
CA ALA A 25 -22.74 4.54 14.05
C ALA A 25 -22.29 5.80 13.26
N ARG A 26 -22.90 6.09 12.11
CA ARG A 26 -22.64 7.27 11.27
C ARG A 26 -21.22 7.32 10.72
N ILE A 27 -20.62 6.16 10.46
CA ILE A 27 -19.38 6.03 9.69
C ILE A 27 -19.78 5.81 8.23
N THR A 28 -19.39 6.73 7.36
CA THR A 28 -19.70 6.65 5.93
C THR A 28 -19.00 5.45 5.29
N GLU A 29 -19.65 4.77 4.34
CA GLU A 29 -19.11 3.63 3.60
C GLU A 29 -17.70 3.86 3.04
N ARG A 30 -17.40 5.07 2.56
CA ARG A 30 -16.07 5.44 2.02
C ARG A 30 -14.91 5.31 3.02
N HIS A 31 -15.19 5.18 4.31
CA HIS A 31 -14.20 5.00 5.37
C HIS A 31 -14.16 3.55 5.88
N ILE A 32 -14.90 2.63 5.25
CA ILE A 32 -15.02 1.24 5.66
C ILE A 32 -14.58 0.38 4.48
N HIS A 33 -13.52 -0.39 4.68
CA HIS A 33 -12.92 -1.20 3.63
C HIS A 33 -12.70 -2.64 4.10
N PHE A 34 -13.02 -3.60 3.25
CA PHE A 34 -12.86 -5.03 3.52
C PHE A 34 -11.86 -5.67 2.56
N VAL A 35 -11.08 -6.61 3.07
CA VAL A 35 -10.07 -7.38 2.32
C VAL A 35 -10.29 -8.86 2.58
N SER A 36 -10.44 -9.65 1.53
CA SER A 36 -10.57 -11.11 1.61
C SER A 36 -9.68 -11.80 0.58
N LYS A 37 -9.63 -13.13 0.65
CA LYS A 37 -9.06 -13.97 -0.40
C LYS A 37 -9.86 -13.81 -1.71
N PRO A 38 -9.22 -13.91 -2.89
CA PRO A 38 -9.92 -13.94 -4.16
C PRO A 38 -10.97 -15.07 -4.22
N GLY A 39 -12.15 -14.78 -4.77
CA GLY A 39 -13.25 -15.73 -4.90
C GLY A 39 -14.24 -15.77 -3.73
N VAL A 40 -14.06 -14.94 -2.70
CA VAL A 40 -15.07 -14.72 -1.65
C VAL A 40 -16.11 -13.72 -2.14
N ASP A 41 -17.40 -14.04 -1.95
CA ASP A 41 -18.49 -13.14 -2.31
C ASP A 41 -18.59 -11.97 -1.32
N LEU A 42 -18.03 -10.83 -1.71
CA LEU A 42 -18.10 -9.57 -0.98
C LEU A 42 -19.26 -8.68 -1.46
N THR A 43 -20.28 -9.21 -2.16
CA THR A 43 -21.37 -8.39 -2.70
C THR A 43 -22.04 -7.53 -1.61
N GLY A 44 -21.97 -6.21 -1.75
CA GLY A 44 -22.50 -5.25 -0.77
C GLY A 44 -21.55 -4.88 0.38
N LEU A 45 -20.31 -5.37 0.36
CA LEU A 45 -19.20 -4.85 1.16
C LEU A 45 -18.31 -3.99 0.27
N HIS A 46 -17.82 -2.87 0.80
CA HIS A 46 -16.83 -2.06 0.09
C HIS A 46 -15.48 -2.78 0.11
N GLU A 47 -15.17 -3.47 -0.99
CA GLU A 47 -13.86 -4.09 -1.17
C GLU A 47 -12.80 -2.99 -1.22
N ALA A 48 -11.76 -3.15 -0.40
CA ALA A 48 -10.61 -2.29 -0.47
C ALA A 48 -9.93 -2.54 -1.81
N ASN A 49 -9.79 -1.51 -2.65
CA ASN A 49 -8.87 -1.60 -3.77
C ASN A 49 -7.44 -1.54 -3.22
N ILE A 50 -6.89 -2.70 -2.83
CA ILE A 50 -5.57 -2.85 -2.21
C ILE A 50 -4.44 -2.48 -3.18
N LEU A 51 -4.74 -2.37 -4.47
CA LEU A 51 -3.74 -2.23 -5.52
C LEU A 51 -3.18 -0.82 -5.73
N GLN A 52 -3.58 0.18 -4.95
CA GLN A 52 -3.14 1.55 -5.20
C GLN A 52 -2.54 2.25 -3.96
N THR A 53 -1.21 2.28 -3.95
CA THR A 53 -0.44 3.53 -4.21
C THR A 53 0.77 3.74 -3.29
N SER A 54 0.87 3.12 -2.10
CA SER A 54 2.00 3.42 -1.20
C SER A 54 3.33 2.78 -1.64
N ASP A 55 3.30 1.52 -2.06
CA ASP A 55 4.53 0.76 -2.35
C ASP A 55 5.08 1.06 -3.75
N ILE A 56 4.23 1.44 -4.70
CA ILE A 56 4.66 1.85 -6.04
C ILE A 56 5.51 3.12 -5.95
N VAL A 57 5.07 4.14 -5.20
CA VAL A 57 5.81 5.40 -5.07
C VAL A 57 7.18 5.18 -4.43
N HIS A 58 7.25 4.38 -3.35
CA HIS A 58 8.53 4.06 -2.70
C HIS A 58 9.42 3.18 -3.58
N ALA A 59 8.85 2.19 -4.28
CA ALA A 59 9.59 1.35 -5.21
C ALA A 59 10.17 2.17 -6.38
N THR A 60 9.36 3.03 -7.00
CA THR A 60 9.79 3.94 -8.08
C THR A 60 10.88 4.90 -7.61
N GLN A 61 10.76 5.48 -6.41
CA GLN A 61 11.78 6.36 -5.85
C GLN A 61 13.11 5.63 -5.63
N ASN A 62 13.07 4.41 -5.07
CA ASN A 62 14.28 3.61 -4.88
C ASN A 62 14.91 3.21 -6.21
N GLY A 63 14.11 2.82 -7.21
CA GLY A 63 14.62 2.50 -8.54
C GLY A 63 15.21 3.70 -9.28
N LEU A 64 14.67 4.90 -9.08
CA LEU A 64 15.24 6.13 -9.63
C LEU A 64 16.65 6.39 -9.05
N VAL A 65 16.81 6.23 -7.73
CA VAL A 65 18.10 6.43 -7.05
C VAL A 65 19.12 5.37 -7.47
N ILE A 66 18.72 4.10 -7.46
CA ILE A 66 19.60 2.97 -7.83
C ILE A 66 19.98 3.06 -9.32
N GLY A 67 18.99 3.31 -10.19
CA GLY A 67 19.19 3.44 -11.63
C GLY A 67 20.03 4.66 -12.00
N GLY A 68 19.79 5.80 -11.35
CA GLY A 68 20.60 7.01 -11.53
C GLY A 68 22.04 6.82 -11.09
N GLY A 69 22.26 6.19 -9.92
CA GLY A 69 23.60 5.85 -9.43
C GLY A 69 24.35 4.89 -10.37
N ALA A 70 23.67 3.85 -10.86
CA ALA A 70 24.23 2.93 -11.86
C ALA A 70 24.56 3.65 -13.18
N GLY A 71 23.70 4.58 -13.60
CA GLY A 71 23.92 5.42 -14.77
C GLY A 71 25.15 6.31 -14.64
N VAL A 72 25.36 6.96 -13.48
CA VAL A 72 26.58 7.74 -13.21
C VAL A 72 27.83 6.88 -13.34
N LEU A 73 27.84 5.69 -12.72
CA LEU A 73 28.99 4.78 -12.79
C LEU A 73 29.27 4.33 -14.23
N ALA A 74 28.24 3.94 -14.97
CA ALA A 74 28.37 3.57 -16.39
C ALA A 74 28.88 4.74 -17.23
N GLY A 75 28.42 5.96 -16.93
CA GLY A 75 28.87 7.19 -17.57
C GLY A 75 30.34 7.52 -17.31
N ILE A 76 30.82 7.34 -16.08
CA ILE A 76 32.22 7.53 -15.73
C ILE A 76 33.09 6.52 -16.49
N VAL A 77 32.67 5.26 -16.57
CA VAL A 77 33.36 4.24 -17.37
C VAL A 77 33.40 4.64 -18.85
N ALA A 78 32.27 5.07 -19.43
CA ALA A 78 32.20 5.53 -20.82
C ALA A 78 33.03 6.80 -21.10
N ALA A 79 33.20 7.68 -20.11
CA ALA A 79 34.02 8.88 -20.23
C ALA A 79 35.53 8.56 -20.26
N ILE A 80 35.95 7.51 -19.54
CA ILE A 80 37.36 7.03 -19.48
C ILE A 80 37.69 6.11 -20.66
N PHE A 81 36.72 5.31 -21.11
CA PHE A 81 36.81 4.45 -22.29
C PHE A 81 35.93 5.01 -23.42
N PRO A 82 36.44 5.99 -24.18
CA PRO A 82 35.64 6.67 -25.20
C PRO A 82 35.16 5.67 -26.25
N VAL A 83 33.83 5.55 -26.36
CA VAL A 83 33.17 4.66 -27.34
C VAL A 83 32.97 5.36 -28.68
N ILE A 84 32.97 6.71 -28.71
CA ILE A 84 32.68 7.52 -29.91
C ILE A 84 33.71 8.66 -30.07
N GLY A 85 34.58 8.58 -31.08
CA GLY A 85 35.55 9.65 -31.39
C GLY A 85 36.75 9.72 -30.45
N GLU A 86 37.58 10.75 -30.64
CA GLU A 86 38.84 10.94 -29.90
C GLU A 86 38.72 12.06 -28.85
N GLY A 87 38.62 11.67 -27.58
CA GLY A 87 38.64 12.59 -26.43
C GLY A 87 37.76 12.16 -25.25
N PRO A 88 37.97 12.73 -24.04
CA PRO A 88 37.15 12.41 -22.86
C PRO A 88 35.69 12.85 -23.00
N GLN A 89 34.76 11.92 -22.87
CA GLN A 89 33.33 12.12 -23.14
C GLN A 89 32.51 12.44 -21.87
N TRP A 90 32.85 13.50 -21.14
CA TRP A 90 32.18 13.83 -19.88
C TRP A 90 30.66 14.05 -20.01
N GLY A 91 30.17 14.43 -21.19
CA GLY A 91 28.73 14.53 -21.49
C GLY A 91 27.98 13.19 -21.42
N MET A 92 28.68 12.06 -21.61
CA MET A 92 28.09 10.72 -21.49
C MET A 92 27.63 10.42 -20.06
N VAL A 93 28.25 11.03 -19.05
CA VAL A 93 27.82 10.89 -17.66
C VAL A 93 26.39 11.38 -17.47
N GLY A 94 26.05 12.54 -18.03
CA GLY A 94 24.68 13.08 -17.96
C GLY A 94 23.66 12.17 -18.66
N ILE A 95 23.98 11.72 -19.87
CA ILE A 95 23.09 10.88 -20.69
C ILE A 95 22.81 9.54 -20.00
N THR A 96 23.87 8.84 -19.59
CA THR A 96 23.76 7.53 -18.92
C THR A 96 23.07 7.62 -17.57
N THR A 97 23.26 8.72 -16.83
CA THR A 97 22.53 8.99 -15.58
C THR A 97 21.03 9.12 -15.83
N VAL A 98 20.62 9.91 -16.82
CA VAL A 98 19.19 10.10 -17.15
C VAL A 98 18.58 8.78 -17.64
N VAL A 99 19.25 8.08 -18.55
CA VAL A 99 18.77 6.78 -19.07
C VAL A 99 18.69 5.74 -17.96
N GLY A 100 19.71 5.64 -17.11
CA GLY A 100 19.75 4.73 -15.97
C GLY A 100 18.65 5.02 -14.96
N ALA A 101 18.41 6.30 -14.65
CA ALA A 101 17.35 6.73 -13.75
C ALA A 101 15.96 6.38 -14.31
N LEU A 102 15.71 6.65 -15.60
CA LEU A 102 14.45 6.30 -16.27
C LEU A 102 14.23 4.78 -16.30
N PHE A 103 15.27 4.02 -16.65
CA PHE A 103 15.20 2.56 -16.68
C PHE A 103 14.99 1.96 -15.29
N GLY A 104 15.71 2.47 -14.29
CA GLY A 104 15.55 2.03 -12.89
C GLY A 104 14.18 2.37 -12.32
N ALA A 105 13.63 3.55 -12.61
CA ALA A 105 12.27 3.93 -12.24
C ALA A 105 11.23 3.02 -12.91
N TRP A 106 11.39 2.70 -14.20
CA TRP A 106 10.50 1.80 -14.92
C TRP A 106 10.57 0.35 -14.39
N ALA A 107 11.76 -0.21 -14.25
CA ALA A 107 11.96 -1.59 -13.77
C ALA A 107 11.49 -1.77 -12.32
N SER A 108 11.77 -0.80 -11.45
CA SER A 108 11.29 -0.82 -10.06
C SER A 108 9.77 -0.65 -9.95
N SER A 109 9.15 0.11 -10.87
CA SER A 109 7.69 0.21 -10.94
C SER A 109 7.05 -1.15 -11.27
N MET A 110 7.67 -1.95 -12.15
CA MET A 110 7.18 -3.30 -12.47
C MET A 110 7.30 -4.27 -11.29
N ILE A 111 8.38 -4.16 -10.51
CA ILE A 111 8.56 -4.98 -9.30
C ILE A 111 7.60 -4.51 -8.19
N GLY A 112 7.48 -3.19 -7.99
CA GLY A 112 6.65 -2.57 -6.98
C GLY A 112 5.15 -2.78 -7.18
N SER A 113 4.67 -3.00 -8.41
CA SER A 113 3.26 -3.32 -8.66
C SER A 113 2.84 -4.68 -8.09
N SER A 114 3.80 -5.53 -7.72
CA SER A 114 3.57 -6.87 -7.16
C SER A 114 3.83 -6.96 -5.65
N VAL A 115 4.34 -5.90 -5.02
CA VAL A 115 4.60 -5.88 -3.57
C VAL A 115 3.32 -5.44 -2.87
N PRO A 116 2.65 -6.33 -2.11
CA PRO A 116 1.48 -5.97 -1.35
C PRO A 116 1.90 -4.99 -0.25
N ASN A 117 1.08 -3.94 -0.03
CA ASN A 117 1.25 -2.94 1.02
C ASN A 117 1.90 -3.57 2.26
N SER A 118 3.13 -3.17 2.56
CA SER A 118 3.91 -3.72 3.68
C SER A 118 3.14 -3.78 5.01
N ARG A 119 2.18 -2.87 5.22
CA ARG A 119 1.29 -2.84 6.39
C ARG A 119 0.24 -3.95 6.44
N LEU A 120 -0.11 -4.53 5.30
CA LEU A 120 -1.02 -5.68 5.21
C LEU A 120 -0.30 -7.02 5.28
N LYS A 121 1.05 -7.02 5.20
CA LYS A 121 1.87 -8.25 5.31
C LYS A 121 1.55 -9.09 6.56
N PRO A 122 1.33 -8.51 7.76
CA PRO A 122 0.96 -9.28 8.95
C PRO A 122 -0.41 -9.97 8.85
N PHE A 123 -1.33 -9.43 8.04
CA PHE A 123 -2.69 -9.95 7.89
C PHE A 123 -2.85 -10.92 6.71
N LYS A 124 -1.86 -10.99 5.83
CA LYS A 124 -1.91 -11.83 4.62
C LYS A 124 -2.25 -13.28 4.93
N GLN A 125 -1.60 -13.88 5.94
CA GLN A 125 -1.85 -15.26 6.32
C GLN A 125 -3.28 -15.47 6.83
N ALA A 126 -3.76 -14.58 7.71
CA ALA A 126 -5.14 -14.62 8.19
C ALA A 126 -6.17 -14.53 7.04
N VAL A 127 -5.89 -13.67 6.05
CA VAL A 127 -6.76 -13.54 4.86
C VAL A 127 -6.70 -14.78 3.98
N GLU A 128 -5.53 -15.38 3.78
CA GLU A 128 -5.35 -16.64 3.05
C GLU A 128 -6.05 -17.83 3.73
N ASP A 129 -6.09 -17.82 5.07
CA ASP A 129 -6.80 -18.78 5.93
C ASP A 129 -8.34 -18.58 5.89
N GLY A 130 -8.83 -17.57 5.15
CA GLY A 130 -10.25 -17.32 4.92
C GLY A 130 -10.86 -16.24 5.82
N GLN A 131 -10.07 -15.61 6.69
CA GLN A 131 -10.54 -14.46 7.47
C GLN A 131 -10.68 -13.22 6.58
N ILE A 132 -11.50 -12.27 7.03
CA ILE A 132 -11.73 -11.00 6.33
C ILE A 132 -11.15 -9.87 7.16
N LEU A 133 -10.25 -9.10 6.57
CA LEU A 133 -9.67 -7.93 7.21
C LEU A 133 -10.57 -6.71 6.97
N LEU A 134 -11.08 -6.14 8.05
CA LEU A 134 -11.79 -4.88 8.11
C LEU A 134 -10.81 -3.75 8.45
N MET A 135 -10.86 -2.69 7.65
CA MET A 135 -10.17 -1.43 7.88
C MET A 135 -11.21 -0.31 8.01
N VAL A 136 -11.18 0.40 9.13
CA VAL A 136 -12.10 1.52 9.38
C VAL A 136 -11.30 2.80 9.66
N ASP A 137 -11.55 3.84 8.89
CA ASP A 137 -10.96 5.16 9.09
C ASP A 137 -11.86 6.04 9.96
N VAL A 138 -11.33 6.46 11.10
CA VAL A 138 -12.09 7.26 12.08
C VAL A 138 -11.28 8.47 12.54
N PRO A 139 -11.94 9.59 12.88
CA PRO A 139 -11.27 10.71 13.55
C PRO A 139 -10.69 10.25 14.88
N ARG A 140 -9.53 10.79 15.28
CA ARG A 140 -8.88 10.48 16.56
C ARG A 140 -9.83 10.54 17.78
N SER A 141 -10.77 11.49 17.78
CA SER A 141 -11.76 11.65 18.86
C SER A 141 -12.73 10.47 18.99
N ARG A 142 -12.98 9.72 17.91
CA ARG A 142 -13.92 8.59 17.86
C ARG A 142 -13.26 7.22 17.87
N VAL A 143 -11.92 7.15 17.94
CA VAL A 143 -11.17 5.88 17.96
C VAL A 143 -11.63 4.98 19.11
N SER A 144 -11.66 5.53 20.34
CA SER A 144 -12.03 4.77 21.53
C SER A 144 -13.51 4.33 21.50
N GLU A 145 -14.39 5.20 21.01
CA GLU A 145 -15.81 4.93 20.86
C GLU A 145 -16.07 3.78 19.88
N VAL A 146 -15.51 3.86 18.67
CA VAL A 146 -15.72 2.87 17.62
C VAL A 146 -15.05 1.54 17.98
N ARG A 147 -13.88 1.58 18.61
CA ARG A 147 -13.23 0.38 19.13
C ARG A 147 -14.09 -0.33 20.17
N ALA A 148 -14.64 0.42 21.13
CA ALA A 148 -15.49 -0.15 22.17
C ALA A 148 -16.81 -0.69 21.60
N LEU A 149 -17.41 0.02 20.65
CA LEU A 149 -18.60 -0.44 19.93
C LEU A 149 -18.34 -1.79 19.24
N LEU A 150 -17.28 -1.88 18.45
CA LEU A 150 -16.94 -3.09 17.72
C LEU A 150 -16.62 -4.27 18.66
N GLN A 151 -15.87 -4.03 19.73
CA GLN A 151 -15.57 -5.08 20.71
C GLN A 151 -16.81 -5.56 21.47
N ARG A 152 -17.80 -4.70 21.68
CA ARG A 152 -19.06 -5.06 22.37
C ARG A 152 -20.02 -5.80 21.46
N THR A 153 -20.16 -5.35 20.21
CA THR A 153 -21.17 -5.89 19.29
C THR A 153 -20.64 -7.08 18.49
N HIS A 154 -19.31 -7.17 18.29
CA HIS A 154 -18.65 -8.21 17.52
C HIS A 154 -17.47 -8.84 18.28
N PRO A 155 -17.73 -9.61 19.36
CA PRO A 155 -16.68 -10.32 20.08
C PRO A 155 -15.93 -11.34 19.21
N GLU A 156 -16.54 -11.78 18.10
CA GLU A 156 -15.91 -12.63 17.09
C GLU A 156 -14.79 -11.92 16.30
N GLY A 157 -14.79 -10.58 16.27
CA GLY A 157 -13.80 -9.78 15.57
C GLY A 157 -12.53 -9.58 16.39
N ARG A 158 -11.38 -10.04 15.88
CA ARG A 158 -10.10 -9.85 16.56
C ARG A 158 -9.52 -8.48 16.24
N PHE A 159 -9.43 -7.60 17.25
CA PHE A 159 -8.69 -6.34 17.12
C PHE A 159 -7.22 -6.63 16.80
N SER A 160 -6.74 -6.06 15.70
CA SER A 160 -5.47 -6.45 15.10
C SER A 160 -4.46 -5.30 14.99
N GLY A 161 -4.88 -4.06 15.30
CA GLY A 161 -3.98 -2.91 15.38
C GLY A 161 -4.65 -1.57 15.10
N GLU A 162 -3.91 -0.50 15.34
CA GLU A 162 -4.25 0.88 14.98
C GLU A 162 -3.02 1.49 14.30
N ASP A 163 -3.22 2.12 13.15
CA ASP A 163 -2.17 2.92 12.48
C ASP A 163 -2.57 4.40 12.48
N SER A 164 -1.60 5.25 12.82
CA SER A 164 -1.77 6.71 12.80
C SER A 164 -1.37 7.23 11.42
N ALA A 165 -2.29 7.96 10.78
CA ALA A 165 -2.15 8.66 9.51
C ALA A 165 -2.39 7.84 8.23
N MET A 166 -3.64 7.95 7.74
CA MET A 166 -3.85 8.21 6.31
C MET A 166 -4.12 9.71 6.11
N PRO A 167 -3.49 10.38 5.13
CA PRO A 167 -4.04 11.60 4.57
C PRO A 167 -5.39 11.23 3.95
N ALA A 168 -6.44 12.01 4.23
CA ALA A 168 -7.71 11.85 3.56
C ALA A 168 -7.48 12.07 2.06
N PHE A 169 -7.59 11.03 1.25
CA PHE A 169 -7.59 11.18 -0.20
C PHE A 169 -8.88 11.94 -0.61
N PRO A 170 -8.79 12.90 -1.54
CA PRO A 170 -9.95 13.55 -2.14
C PRO A 170 -10.76 12.59 -3.03
#